data_AF-A0A4Q3Z0F4-F1
#
_entry.id   AF-A0A4Q3Z0F4-F1
#
_cell.length_a   1.000
_cell.length_b   1.000
_cell.length_c   1.000
_cell.angle_alpha   90.00
_cell.angle_beta   90.00
_cell.angle_gamma   90.00
#
_symmetry.space_group_name_H-M   'P 1'
#
loop_
_entity.id
_entity.type
_entity.pdbx_description
1 polymer ?
#
loop_
_entity_poly.entity_id
_entity_poly.type
_entity_poly.pdbx_seq_one_letter_code
_entity_poly.pdbx_strand_id
1 'polypeptide(L)' 'MKLFHLIKSFRSDEDGAVTVDWVVLTAAIVGLGIATLAVISGGVEDLSGDISNQLAVSQIKTTF' A
#
# COMPACT_ATOMS: atom_id res chain seq x y z
N MET A 1 4.35 17.62 25.36
CA MET A 1 5.70 17.93 24.85
C MET A 1 6.75 16.89 25.29
N LYS A 2 6.40 15.58 25.25
CA LYS A 2 7.36 14.50 25.58
C LYS A 2 7.96 13.86 24.32
N LEU A 3 7.16 13.76 23.25
CA LEU A 3 7.57 13.20 21.96
C LEU A 3 8.77 13.96 21.35
N PHE A 4 8.72 15.29 21.36
CA PHE A 4 9.83 16.13 20.89
C PHE A 4 11.11 16.00 21.73
N HIS A 5 10.99 15.62 23.01
CA HIS A 5 12.14 15.41 23.90
C HIS A 5 12.78 14.04 23.65
N LEU A 6 11.96 13.00 23.43
CA LEU A 6 12.42 11.67 23.02
C LEU A 6 13.17 11.73 21.69
N ILE A 7 12.60 12.38 20.68
CA ILE A 7 13.25 12.56 19.36
C ILE A 7 14.61 13.28 19.48
N LYS A 8 14.76 14.18 20.46
CA LYS A 8 16.00 14.93 20.69
C LYS A 8 17.08 14.09 21.38
N SER A 9 16.70 13.23 22.33
CA SER A 9 17.60 12.26 22.99
C SER A 9 18.02 11.12 22.05
N PHE A 10 17.09 10.55 21.26
CA PHE A 10 17.40 9.53 20.25
C PHE A 10 18.39 10.02 19.18
N ARG A 11 18.38 11.32 18.87
CA ARG A 11 19.35 11.93 17.95
C ARG A 11 20.72 12.21 18.57
N SER A 12 20.81 12.12 19.90
CA SER A 12 22.04 12.38 20.67
C SER A 12 22.75 11.11 21.13
N ASP A 13 22.09 9.95 21.03
CA ASP A 13 22.64 8.62 21.34
C ASP A 13 22.88 7.85 20.01
N GLU A 14 24.15 7.69 19.62
CA GLU A 14 24.55 7.12 18.32
C GLU A 14 24.09 5.66 18.13
N ASP A 15 24.01 4.86 19.20
CA ASP A 15 23.48 3.48 19.16
C ASP A 15 21.94 3.45 19.02
N GLY A 16 21.25 4.46 19.54
CA GLY A 16 19.80 4.62 19.41
C GLY A 16 19.39 5.03 18.00
N ALA A 17 20.21 5.81 17.30
CA ALA A 17 19.94 6.25 15.93
C ALA A 17 19.87 5.07 14.93
N VAL A 18 20.73 4.07 15.08
CA VAL A 18 20.75 2.88 14.20
C VAL A 18 19.50 2.01 14.40
N THR A 19 19.01 1.93 15.63
CA THR A 19 17.76 1.21 15.96
C THR A 19 16.49 2.02 15.66
N VAL A 20 16.59 3.28 15.26
CA VAL A 20 15.47 4.05 14.73
C VAL A 20 15.43 3.99 13.21
N ASP A 21 16.59 3.93 12.54
CA ASP A 21 16.67 3.82 11.09
C ASP A 21 15.99 2.55 10.53
N TRP A 22 16.26 1.37 11.11
CA TRP A 22 15.63 0.12 10.66
C TRP A 22 14.09 0.12 10.81
N VAL A 23 13.55 0.81 11.82
CA VAL A 23 12.09 0.96 12.00
C VAL A 23 11.53 1.93 10.95
N VAL A 24 12.23 3.03 10.66
CA VAL A 24 11.78 4.00 9.66
C VAL A 24 11.80 3.39 8.25
N LEU A 25 12.82 2.61 7.90
CA LEU A 25 12.87 1.91 6.60
C LEU A 25 11.73 0.90 6.45
N THR A 26 11.47 0.09 7.49
CA THR A 26 10.37 -0.90 7.44
C THR A 26 9.00 -0.22 7.40
N ALA A 27 8.80 0.86 8.15
CA ALA A 27 7.58 1.66 8.10
C ALA A 27 7.36 2.29 6.71
N ALA A 28 8.43 2.73 6.03
CA ALA A 28 8.35 3.23 4.67
C ALA A 28 7.93 2.13 3.67
N ILE A 29 8.47 0.91 3.80
CA ILE A 29 8.09 -0.23 2.95
C ILE A 29 6.62 -0.62 3.18
N VAL A 30 6.17 -0.66 4.45
CA VAL A 30 4.76 -0.93 4.78
C VAL A 30 3.85 0.14 4.18
N GLY A 31 4.23 1.43 4.28
CA GLY A 31 3.49 2.53 3.67
C GLY A 31 3.40 2.41 2.14
N LEU A 32 4.50 2.03 1.48
CA LEU A 32 4.53 1.72 0.05
C LEU A 32 3.58 0.56 -0.29
N GLY A 33 3.54 -0.50 0.51
CA GLY A 33 2.62 -1.62 0.33
C GLY A 33 1.15 -1.23 0.43
N ILE A 34 0.80 -0.32 1.35
CA ILE A 34 -0.57 0.21 1.45
C ILE A 34 -0.91 1.03 0.20
N ALA A 35 0.03 1.84 -0.31
CA ALA A 35 -0.17 2.63 -1.52
C ALA A 35 -0.36 1.74 -2.78
N THR A 36 0.38 0.64 -2.90
CA THR A 36 0.25 -0.27 -4.05
C THR A 36 -1.09 -1.01 -4.04
N LEU A 37 -1.63 -1.35 -2.87
CA LEU A 37 -2.95 -1.99 -2.76
C LEU A 37 -4.06 -1.13 -3.37
N ALA A 38 -4.00 0.20 -3.19
CA ALA A 38 -4.98 1.11 -3.78
C ALA A 38 -4.96 1.11 -5.31
N VAL A 39 -3.78 0.93 -5.92
CA VAL A 39 -3.64 0.84 -7.39
C VAL A 39 -4.16 -0.51 -7.88
N ILE A 40 -3.81 -1.60 -7.18
CA ILE A 40 -4.22 -2.95 -7.55
C ILE A 40 -5.74 -3.11 -7.46
N SER A 41 -6.38 -2.57 -6.42
CA SER A 41 -7.84 -2.69 -6.26
C SER A 41 -8.59 -2.07 -7.43
N GLY A 42 -8.18 -0.89 -7.89
CA GLY A 42 -8.78 -0.25 -9.06
C GLY A 42 -8.63 -1.09 -10.33
N GLY A 43 -7.41 -1.56 -10.62
CA GLY A 43 -7.16 -2.39 -11.80
C GLY A 43 -7.91 -3.74 -11.78
N VAL A 44 -8.10 -4.34 -10.59
CA VAL A 44 -8.89 -5.56 -10.43
C VAL A 44 -10.38 -5.30 -10.65
N GLU A 45 -10.91 -4.17 -10.17
CA GLU A 45 -12.30 -3.80 -10.38
C GLU A 45 -12.59 -3.51 -11.87
N ASP A 46 -11.70 -2.79 -12.55
CA ASP A 46 -11.79 -2.55 -13.98
C ASP A 46 -11.81 -3.87 -14.77
N LEU A 47 -10.85 -4.77 -14.47
CA LEU A 47 -10.78 -6.08 -15.12
C LEU A 47 -12.03 -6.94 -14.83
N SER A 48 -12.56 -6.88 -13.61
CA SER A 48 -13.80 -7.57 -13.25
C SER A 48 -14.99 -7.04 -14.05
N GLY A 49 -15.07 -5.72 -14.22
CA GLY A 49 -16.05 -5.06 -15.08
C GLY A 49 -15.96 -5.51 -16.53
N ASP A 50 -14.76 -5.53 -17.09
CA ASP A 50 -14.50 -5.99 -18.46
C ASP A 50 -14.92 -7.45 -18.67
N ILE A 51 -14.58 -8.34 -17.72
CA ILE A 51 -15.00 -9.75 -17.76
C ILE A 51 -16.53 -9.85 -17.72
N SER A 52 -17.19 -9.12 -16.83
CA SER A 52 -18.66 -9.11 -16.73
C SER A 52 -19.31 -8.66 -18.05
N ASN A 53 -18.78 -7.59 -18.65
CA ASN A 53 -19.24 -7.07 -19.93
C ASN A 53 -19.03 -8.10 -21.07
N GLN A 54 -17.86 -8.71 -21.14
CA GLN A 54 -17.54 -9.76 -22.12
C GLN A 54 -18.50 -10.95 -22.01
N LEU A 55 -18.81 -11.39 -20.78
CA LEU A 55 -19.75 -12.47 -20.53
C LEU A 55 -21.17 -12.08 -20.94
N ALA A 56 -21.63 -10.87 -20.61
CA ALA A 56 -22.94 -10.38 -21.02
C ALA A 56 -23.09 -10.32 -22.55
N VAL A 57 -22.07 -9.79 -23.25
CA VAL A 57 -22.05 -9.75 -24.72
C VAL A 57 -22.04 -11.17 -25.30
N SER A 58 -21.28 -12.09 -24.71
CA SER A 58 -21.22 -13.48 -25.16
C SER A 58 -22.57 -14.19 -24.97
N GLN A 59 -23.25 -14.01 -23.83
CA GLN A 59 -24.60 -14.53 -23.56
C GLN A 59 -25.63 -14.03 -24.59
N ILE A 60 -25.54 -12.75 -24.98
CA ILE A 60 -26.40 -12.17 -26.01
C ILE A 60 -26.12 -12.78 -27.39
N LYS A 61 -24.86 -13.12 -27.70
CA LYS A 61 -24.47 -13.72 -28.99
C LYS A 61 -24.74 -15.21 -29.11
N THR A 62 -24.82 -15.96 -28.00
CA THR A 62 -25.13 -17.40 -28.00
C THR A 62 -26.63 -17.71 -27.90
N THR A 63 -27.49 -16.70 -27.76
CA THR A 63 -28.96 -16.88 -27.81
C THR A 63 -29.43 -16.78 -29.27
N PHE A 64 -29.09 -17.79 -30.07
CA PHE A 64 -29.70 -18.09 -31.37
C PHE A 64 -29.84 -19.61 -31.50
#